data_AF-A0A2V6VTQ9-F1
#
_entry.id   AF-A0A2V6VTQ9-F1
#
_cell.length_a   1.000
_cell.length_b   1.000
_cell.length_c   1.000
_cell.angle_alpha   90.00
_cell.angle_beta   90.00
_cell.angle_gamma   90.00
#
_symmetry.space_group_name_H-M   'P 1'
#
loop_
_entity.id
_entity.type
_entity.pdbx_description
1 polymer ?
#
loop_
_entity_poly.entity_id
_entity_poly.type
_entity_poly.pdbx_seq_one_letter_code
_entity_poly.pdbx_strand_id
1 'polypeptide(L)' 'MEVVAVAERERQWRWEIRHGGQLVRESRAEFPTLQDAIKDGKQQLRSLWIGDDRPQITRKSQCWRRAAG' A
#
# COMPACT_ATOMS: atom_id res chain seq x y z
N MET A 1 1.53 0.66 7.79
CA MET A 1 1.52 0.73 6.30
C MET A 1 2.94 1.05 5.88
N GLU A 2 3.44 0.37 4.87
CA GLU A 2 4.79 0.50 4.37
C GLU A 2 4.73 0.79 2.88
N VAL A 3 5.61 1.69 2.40
CA VAL A 3 5.81 1.94 0.97
C VAL A 3 7.07 1.16 0.58
N VAL A 4 6.91 0.24 -0.35
CA VAL A 4 7.98 -0.56 -0.92
C VAL A 4 8.19 -0.09 -2.35
N ALA A 5 9.44 0.14 -2.75
CA ALA A 5 9.77 0.36 -4.15
C ALA A 5 10.21 -0.96 -4.78
N VAL A 6 9.58 -1.33 -5.88
CA VAL A 6 9.83 -2.55 -6.63
C VAL A 6 10.44 -2.17 -7.97
N ALA A 7 11.56 -2.79 -8.33
CA ALA A 7 12.12 -2.67 -9.67
C ALA A 7 11.55 -3.78 -10.55
N GLU A 8 10.74 -3.42 -11.56
CA GLU A 8 10.19 -4.38 -12.54
C GLU A 8 11.23 -4.72 -13.62
N ARG A 9 12.12 -3.77 -13.94
CA ARG A 9 13.29 -3.91 -14.83
C ARG A 9 14.43 -3.04 -14.31
N GLU A 10 15.67 -3.27 -14.80
CA GLU A 10 16.92 -2.62 -14.34
C GLU A 10 16.86 -1.10 -14.13
N ARG A 11 15.89 -0.40 -14.74
CA ARG A 11 15.69 1.05 -14.63
C ARG A 11 14.23 1.50 -14.51
N GLN A 12 13.30 0.59 -14.20
CA GLN A 12 11.87 0.91 -14.09
C GLN A 12 11.39 0.55 -12.70
N TRP A 13 11.11 1.59 -11.91
CA TRP A 13 10.65 1.50 -10.54
C TRP A 13 9.15 1.69 -10.48
N ARG A 14 8.49 0.92 -9.63
CA ARG A 14 7.11 1.15 -9.20
C ARG A 14 7.10 1.16 -7.69
N TRP A 15 6.07 1.75 -7.09
CA TRP A 15 5.86 1.64 -5.66
C TRP A 15 4.66 0.76 -5.36
N GLU A 16 4.71 0.09 -4.22
CA GLU A 16 3.65 -0.70 -3.64
C GLU A 16 3.42 -0.21 -2.21
N ILE A 17 2.16 -0.02 -1.85
CA ILE A 17 1.73 0.24 -0.47
C ILE A 17 1.23 -1.06 0.11
N ARG A 18 1.90 -1.52 1.17
CA ARG A 18 1.55 -2.75 1.89
C ARG A 18 1.07 -2.44 3.30
N HIS A 19 0.17 -3.26 3.81
CA HIS A 19 -0.32 -3.21 5.18
C HIS A 19 -0.36 -4.61 5.76
N GLY A 20 0.52 -4.89 6.75
CA GLY A 20 0.59 -6.21 7.39
C GLY A 20 0.95 -7.34 6.41
N GLY A 21 1.81 -7.07 5.44
CA GLY A 21 2.18 -8.01 4.38
C GLY A 21 1.20 -8.13 3.22
N GLN A 22 0.00 -7.52 3.29
CA GLN A 22 -0.95 -7.48 2.17
C GLN A 22 -0.75 -6.25 1.30
N LEU A 23 -0.75 -6.42 -0.01
CA LEU A 23 -0.77 -5.32 -0.98
C LEU A 23 -2.10 -4.57 -0.87
N VAL A 24 -2.02 -3.28 -0.59
CA VAL A 24 -3.19 -2.38 -0.51
C VAL A 24 -3.36 -1.64 -1.82
N ARG A 25 -2.26 -1.15 -2.40
CA ARG A 25 -2.26 -0.38 -3.64
C ARG A 25 -0.89 -0.47 -4.30
N GLU A 26 -0.85 -0.46 -5.62
CA GLU A 26 0.38 -0.41 -6.41
C GLU A 26 0.33 0.77 -7.37
N SER A 27 1.51 1.23 -7.78
CA SER A 27 1.62 2.19 -8.87
C SER A 27 1.48 1.49 -10.21
N ARG A 28 0.59 2.01 -11.06
CA ARG A 28 0.57 1.67 -12.49
C ARG A 28 1.57 2.47 -13.32
N ALA A 29 2.20 3.47 -12.72
CA ALA A 29 3.18 4.33 -13.37
C ALA A 29 4.59 3.77 -13.16
N GLU A 30 5.41 3.87 -14.21
CA GLU A 30 6.81 3.49 -14.19
C GLU A 30 7.67 4.72 -13.96
N PHE A 31 8.49 4.68 -12.91
CA PHE A 31 9.39 5.76 -12.54
C PHE A 31 10.82 5.43 -12.98
N PRO A 32 11.56 6.42 -13.50
CA PRO A 32 12.94 6.22 -13.92
C PRO A 32 13.90 6.09 -12.73
N THR A 33 13.51 6.55 -11.54
CA THR A 33 14.35 6.52 -10.34
C THR A 33 13.61 5.94 -9.14
N LEU A 34 14.36 5.29 -8.25
CA LEU A 34 13.88 4.81 -6.96
C LEU A 34 13.28 5.95 -6.12
N GLN A 35 13.91 7.12 -6.15
CA GLN A 35 13.54 8.25 -5.31
C GLN A 35 12.18 8.85 -5.74
N ASP A 36 11.94 8.93 -7.05
CA ASP A 36 10.64 9.36 -7.58
C ASP A 36 9.53 8.38 -7.21
N ALA A 37 9.77 7.07 -7.37
CA ALA A 37 8.81 6.04 -6.96
C ALA A 37 8.48 6.13 -5.46
N ILE A 38 9.48 6.29 -4.59
CA ILE A 38 9.25 6.44 -3.14
C ILE A 38 8.51 7.74 -2.82
N LYS A 39 8.85 8.86 -3.48
CA LYS A 39 8.22 10.16 -3.23
C LYS A 39 6.74 10.12 -3.61
N ASP A 40 6.42 9.56 -4.77
CA ASP A 40 5.05 9.38 -5.24
C ASP A 40 4.28 8.41 -4.32
N GLY A 41 4.86 7.27 -3.98
CA GLY A 41 4.26 6.30 -3.06
C GLY A 41 3.98 6.86 -1.66
N LYS A 42 4.85 7.74 -1.14
CA LYS A 42 4.61 8.47 0.13
C LYS A 42 3.46 9.48 0.00
N GLN A 43 3.36 10.16 -1.14
CA GLN A 43 2.25 11.10 -1.38
C GLN A 43 0.93 10.34 -1.46
N GLN A 44 0.88 9.22 -2.20
CA GLN A 44 -0.30 8.37 -2.25
C GLN A 44 -0.64 7.74 -0.89
N LEU A 45 0.34 7.26 -0.14
CA LEU A 45 0.12 6.80 1.22
C LEU A 45 -0.56 7.92 2.04
N ARG A 46 -0.01 9.13 2.01
CA ARG A 46 -0.60 10.27 2.73
C ARG A 46 -2.04 10.56 2.30
N SER A 47 -2.36 10.48 1.02
CA SER A 47 -3.73 10.63 0.51
C SER A 47 -4.68 9.53 1.02
N LEU A 48 -4.23 8.27 1.05
CA LEU A 48 -5.00 7.14 1.63
C LEU A 48 -5.31 7.37 3.13
N TRP A 49 -4.42 8.04 3.85
CA TRP A 49 -4.59 8.37 5.28
C TRP A 49 -5.50 9.59 5.53
N ILE A 50 -5.47 10.60 4.65
CA ILE A 50 -6.22 11.86 4.84
C ILE A 50 -7.68 11.76 4.40
N GLY A 51 -8.07 10.70 3.67
CA GLY A 51 -9.47 10.25 3.64
C GLY A 51 -10.24 10.47 2.33
N ASP A 52 -9.58 10.77 1.21
CA ASP A 52 -10.25 10.79 -0.10
C ASP A 52 -10.44 9.37 -0.67
N ASP A 53 -9.48 8.48 -0.40
CA ASP A 53 -9.46 7.09 -0.90
C ASP A 53 -9.04 6.15 0.23
N ARG A 54 -9.59 6.37 1.43
CA ARG A 54 -9.32 5.48 2.57
C ARG A 54 -9.78 4.09 2.15
N PRO A 55 -8.90 3.08 2.04
CA PRO A 55 -9.36 1.74 1.82
C PRO A 55 -10.31 1.43 2.98
N GLN A 56 -11.47 0.86 2.71
CA GLN A 56 -12.19 0.16 3.76
C GLN A 56 -11.24 -0.94 4.23
N ILE A 57 -10.39 -0.61 5.21
CA ILE A 57 -9.70 -1.57 6.04
C ILE A 57 -10.87 -2.26 6.70
N THR A 58 -11.35 -3.31 6.04
CA THR A 58 -12.22 -4.31 6.63
C THR A 58 -11.35 -4.88 7.72
N ARG A 59 -11.44 -4.22 8.88
CA ARG A 59 -11.06 -4.76 10.16
C ARG A 59 -11.99 -5.96 10.29
N LYS A 60 -11.61 -7.08 9.66
CA LYS A 60 -11.88 -8.39 10.21
C LYS A 60 -11.04 -8.45 11.47
N SER A 61 -11.39 -7.60 12.45
CA SER A 61 -11.23 -7.92 13.86
C SER A 61 -11.76 -9.33 13.94
N GLN A 62 -10.87 -10.27 14.22
CA GLN A 62 -11.22 -11.66 14.40
C GLN A 62 -12.47 -11.68 15.29
N CYS A 63 -13.63 -11.96 14.70
CA CYS A 63 -14.81 -12.28 15.47
C CYS A 63 -14.47 -13.61 16.10
N TRP A 64 -13.94 -13.56 17.32
CA TRP A 64 -13.97 -14.67 18.24
C TRP A 64 -15.45 -15.04 18.39
N ARG A 65 -15.92 -15.99 17.58
CA ARG A 65 -17.18 -16.66 17.88
C ARG A 65 -16.97 -17.36 19.21
N ARG A 66 -17.47 -16.76 20.29
CA ARG A 66 -17.84 -17.54 21.47
C ARG A 66 -18.96 -18.47 21.02
N ALA A 67 -18.61 -19.73 20.75
CA ALA A 67 -19.60 -20.80 20.83
C ALA A 67 -19.95 -20.95 22.31
N ALA A 68 -21.13 -20.47 22.70
CA ALA A 68 -21.73 -20.85 23.98
C ALA A 68 -22.35 -22.24 23.76
N GLY A 69 -21.89 -23.21 24.55
CA GLY A 69 -22.56 -24.48 24.75
C GLY A 69 -23.72 -24.37 25.74
#